data_AF-A0A2J8UXB8-F1
#
_entry.id   AF-A0A2J8UXB8-F1
#
_cell.length_a   1.000
_cell.length_b   1.000
_cell.length_c   1.000
_cell.angle_alpha   90.00
_cell.angle_beta   90.00
_cell.angle_gamma   90.00
#
_symmetry.space_group_name_H-M   'P 1'
#
loop_
_entity.id
_entity.type
_entity.pdbx_description
1 polymer ?
#
loop_
_entity_poly.entity_id
_entity_poly.type
_entity_poly.pdbx_seq_one_letter_code
_entity_poly.pdbx_strand_id
1 'polypeptide(L)'
;MVVTPRRAAVAIAGCWILSFVVGLTPMFGWNNLSAVERAWAANGSMGEPVIKCEFEKVISMEYMVYFNFFVWVLPPLLLMVLIYLEVFYLIRKQLNKKVSASSGDPQKYYGKELKIAKSLALILFLFALSWLPLHILNCITLFCPSCHKPSILTYIAIFLTHGNSAMNPIVYAFRIQKFRVTFLKIWNDNFRCQPAPPIGEDLPEERPDD
;
A
#
# COMPACT_ATOMS: atom_id res chain seq x y z
N MET A 1 12.98 24.87 1.63
CA MET A 1 13.53 23.73 2.40
C MET A 1 14.08 22.71 1.42
N VAL A 2 15.40 22.51 1.35
CA VAL A 2 16.02 21.58 0.38
C VAL A 2 15.81 20.15 0.86
N VAL A 3 15.24 19.31 0.00
CA VAL A 3 15.07 17.87 0.21
C VAL A 3 16.41 17.19 -0.10
N THR A 4 17.06 16.65 0.92
CA THR A 4 18.35 15.94 0.79
C THR A 4 18.19 14.45 1.04
N PRO A 5 19.01 13.56 0.45
CA PRO A 5 18.92 12.11 0.67
C PRO A 5 19.00 11.71 2.14
N ARG A 6 19.89 12.32 2.92
CA ARG A 6 20.02 12.05 4.38
C ARG A 6 18.72 12.33 5.14
N ARG A 7 18.07 13.46 4.86
CA ARG A 7 16.78 13.82 5.48
C ARG A 7 15.66 12.86 5.07
N ALA A 8 15.64 12.41 3.81
CA ALA A 8 14.69 11.40 3.35
C ALA A 8 14.89 10.05 4.06
N ALA A 9 16.14 9.61 4.20
CA ALA A 9 16.46 8.37 4.93
C ALA A 9 16.03 8.43 6.41
N VAL A 10 16.29 9.56 7.08
CA VAL A 10 15.84 9.78 8.48
C VAL A 10 14.31 9.75 8.56
N ALA A 11 13.60 10.38 7.62
CA ALA A 11 12.14 10.35 7.58
C ALA A 11 11.60 8.91 7.38
N ILE A 12 12.20 8.13 6.48
CA ILE A 12 11.83 6.73 6.26
C ILE A 12 12.04 5.90 7.53
N ALA A 13 13.19 6.04 8.19
CA ALA A 13 13.46 5.35 9.45
C ALA A 13 12.45 5.73 10.55
N GLY A 14 12.11 7.02 10.65
CA GLY A 14 11.07 7.51 11.56
C GLY A 14 9.69 6.88 11.28
N CYS A 15 9.28 6.78 10.00
CA CYS A 15 8.04 6.13 9.62
C CYS A 15 8.01 4.65 10.02
N TRP A 16 9.12 3.92 9.87
CA TRP A 16 9.23 2.52 10.29
C TRP A 16 9.09 2.37 11.80
N ILE A 17 9.84 3.16 12.57
CA ILE A 17 9.78 3.14 14.04
C ILE A 17 8.34 3.42 14.50
N LEU A 18 7.72 4.46 13.95
CA LEU A 18 6.34 4.82 14.29
C LEU A 18 5.35 3.70 13.93
N SER A 19 5.55 3.04 12.78
CA SER A 19 4.73 1.91 12.36
C SER A 19 4.86 0.72 13.32
N PHE A 20 6.06 0.45 13.84
CA PHE A 20 6.26 -0.57 14.87
C PHE A 20 5.60 -0.19 16.20
N VAL A 21 5.73 1.06 16.64
CA VAL A 21 5.08 1.53 17.88
C VAL A 21 3.57 1.37 17.80
N VAL A 22 2.96 1.84 16.70
CA VAL A 22 1.52 1.69 16.47
C VAL A 22 1.16 0.22 16.38
N GLY A 23 1.81 -0.55 15.51
CA GLY A 23 1.47 -1.96 15.25
C GLY A 23 1.65 -2.90 16.45
N LEU A 24 2.62 -2.63 17.33
CA LEU A 24 2.89 -3.45 18.51
C LEU A 24 2.17 -2.97 19.77
N THR A 25 1.39 -1.89 19.71
CA THR A 25 0.61 -1.38 20.85
C THR A 25 -0.26 -2.48 21.52
N PRO A 26 -0.93 -3.39 20.78
CA PRO A 26 -1.67 -4.50 21.40
C PRO A 26 -0.81 -5.47 22.22
N MET A 27 0.48 -5.61 21.90
CA MET A 27 1.42 -6.46 22.64
C MET A 27 1.79 -5.86 24.00
N PHE A 28 1.69 -4.54 24.17
CA PHE A 28 1.97 -3.85 25.41
C PHE A 28 0.77 -3.79 26.38
N GLY A 29 -0.32 -4.51 26.07
CA GLY A 29 -1.45 -4.71 26.98
C GLY A 29 -2.80 -4.23 26.45
N TRP A 30 -2.87 -3.54 25.31
CA TRP A 30 -4.14 -3.13 24.71
C TRP A 30 -4.76 -4.25 23.86
N ASN A 31 -5.09 -5.36 24.51
CA ASN A 31 -5.65 -6.56 23.88
C ASN A 31 -6.79 -7.14 24.75
N ASN A 32 -7.45 -8.18 24.24
CA ASN A 32 -8.62 -8.77 24.89
C ASN A 32 -8.30 -9.91 25.86
N LEU A 33 -7.03 -10.09 26.27
CA LEU A 33 -6.60 -11.22 27.11
C LEU A 33 -7.43 -11.32 28.39
N SER A 34 -7.59 -10.22 29.13
CA SER A 34 -8.36 -10.20 30.38
C SER A 34 -9.86 -10.51 30.19
N ALA A 35 -10.42 -10.24 29.01
CA ALA A 35 -11.78 -10.62 28.67
C ALA A 35 -11.91 -12.11 28.34
N VAL A 36 -10.92 -12.65 27.64
CA VAL A 36 -10.82 -14.08 27.32
C VAL A 36 -10.58 -14.91 28.59
N GLU A 37 -9.68 -14.49 29.48
CA GLU A 37 -9.40 -15.15 30.76
C GLU A 37 -10.64 -15.24 31.65
N ARG A 38 -11.43 -14.17 31.74
CA ARG A 38 -12.69 -14.17 32.50
C ARG A 38 -13.70 -15.16 31.92
N ALA A 39 -13.85 -15.21 30.60
CA ALA A 39 -14.74 -16.16 29.94
C ALA A 39 -14.26 -17.61 30.10
N TRP A 40 -12.94 -17.83 30.06
CA TRP A 40 -12.31 -19.13 30.27
C TRP A 40 -12.54 -19.67 31.68
N ALA A 41 -12.29 -18.82 32.69
CA ALA A 41 -12.54 -19.14 34.09
C ALA A 41 -14.04 -19.37 34.37
N ALA A 42 -14.94 -18.57 33.77
CA ALA A 42 -16.38 -18.76 33.88
C ALA A 42 -16.86 -20.09 33.30
N ASN A 43 -16.17 -20.61 32.27
CA ASN A 43 -16.42 -21.95 31.72
C ASN A 43 -15.78 -23.09 32.54
N GLY A 44 -15.17 -22.78 33.69
CA GLY A 44 -14.55 -23.77 34.58
C GLY A 44 -13.25 -24.38 34.04
N SER A 45 -12.63 -23.76 33.03
CA SER A 45 -11.39 -24.24 32.44
C SER A 45 -10.18 -23.71 33.22
N MET A 46 -9.13 -24.52 33.37
CA MET A 46 -7.92 -24.21 34.14
C MET A 46 -6.72 -24.01 33.20
N GLY A 47 -5.76 -23.18 33.60
CA GLY A 47 -4.58 -22.85 32.80
C GLY A 47 -4.79 -21.73 31.79
N GLU A 48 -3.81 -21.51 30.91
CA GLU A 48 -3.87 -20.45 29.90
C GLU A 48 -5.01 -20.67 28.88
N PRO A 49 -5.71 -19.61 28.44
CA PRO A 49 -6.81 -19.76 27.50
C PRO A 49 -6.35 -20.25 26.11
N VAL A 50 -6.79 -21.45 25.73
CA VAL A 50 -6.59 -21.97 24.37
C VAL A 50 -7.82 -21.63 23.53
N ILE A 51 -7.65 -20.68 22.60
CA ILE A 51 -8.73 -20.20 21.74
C ILE A 51 -8.40 -20.37 20.26
N LYS A 52 -9.44 -20.51 19.43
CA LYS A 52 -9.29 -20.36 17.98
C LYS A 52 -8.83 -18.93 17.69
N CYS A 53 -7.74 -18.79 16.94
CA CYS A 53 -7.14 -17.50 16.64
C CYS A 53 -8.03 -16.69 15.67
N GLU A 54 -8.85 -15.81 16.24
CA GLU A 54 -9.72 -14.90 15.51
C GLU A 54 -9.33 -13.46 15.86
N PHE A 55 -9.18 -12.62 14.85
CA PHE A 55 -8.69 -11.25 15.03
C PHE A 55 -9.50 -10.46 16.07
N GLU A 56 -10.84 -10.52 15.98
CA GLU A 56 -11.75 -9.84 16.91
C GLU A 56 -11.70 -10.38 18.35
N LYS A 57 -11.19 -11.61 18.53
CA LYS A 57 -11.03 -12.23 19.86
C LYS A 57 -9.78 -11.79 20.58
N VAL A 58 -8.68 -11.50 19.85
CA VAL A 58 -7.39 -11.12 20.45
C VAL A 58 -7.14 -9.62 20.40
N ILE A 59 -7.55 -8.94 19.32
CA ILE A 59 -7.36 -7.50 19.15
C ILE A 59 -8.62 -6.75 19.57
N SER A 60 -8.45 -5.71 20.38
CA SER A 60 -9.55 -4.83 20.78
C SER A 60 -10.07 -4.01 19.61
N MET A 61 -11.39 -4.00 19.42
CA MET A 61 -12.04 -3.16 18.41
C MET A 61 -11.93 -1.67 18.74
N GLU A 62 -11.86 -1.31 20.02
CA GLU A 62 -11.62 0.08 20.44
C GLU A 62 -10.25 0.58 19.98
N TYR A 63 -9.22 -0.27 20.12
CA TYR A 63 -7.89 0.00 19.60
C TYR A 63 -7.94 0.17 18.07
N MET A 64 -8.60 -0.74 17.36
CA MET A 64 -8.68 -0.69 15.89
C MET A 64 -9.43 0.53 15.35
N VAL A 65 -10.48 0.99 16.04
CA VAL A 65 -11.30 2.11 15.58
C VAL A 65 -10.74 3.44 16.06
N TYR A 66 -10.57 3.64 17.37
CA TYR A 66 -10.20 4.95 17.91
C TYR A 66 -8.74 5.26 17.67
N PHE A 67 -7.84 4.33 18.03
CA PHE A 67 -6.41 4.58 17.90
C PHE A 67 -5.94 4.36 16.46
N ASN A 68 -6.12 3.16 15.92
CA ASN A 68 -5.60 2.85 14.59
C ASN A 68 -6.34 3.63 13.49
N PHE A 69 -7.67 3.53 13.39
CA PHE A 69 -8.38 4.17 12.29
C PHE A 69 -8.49 5.69 12.43
N PHE A 70 -9.04 6.21 13.54
CA PHE A 70 -9.30 7.65 13.68
C PHE A 70 -8.07 8.52 13.96
N VAL A 71 -7.01 7.99 14.57
CA VAL A 71 -5.77 8.76 14.82
C VAL A 71 -4.72 8.50 13.74
N TRP A 72 -4.49 7.25 13.37
CA TRP A 72 -3.35 6.89 12.52
C TRP A 72 -3.66 6.68 11.03
N VAL A 73 -4.90 6.43 10.64
CA VAL A 73 -5.27 6.22 9.22
C VAL A 73 -6.02 7.43 8.66
N LEU A 74 -7.10 7.85 9.31
CA LEU A 74 -8.00 8.88 8.79
C LEU A 74 -7.32 10.26 8.67
N PRO A 75 -6.59 10.78 9.68
CA PRO A 75 -5.98 12.11 9.57
C PRO A 75 -4.88 12.17 8.49
N PRO A 76 -3.95 11.19 8.37
CA PRO A 76 -3.02 11.16 7.25
C PRO A 76 -3.71 11.05 5.90
N LEU A 77 -4.79 10.27 5.79
CA LEU A 77 -5.57 10.15 4.55
C LEU A 77 -6.18 11.51 4.15
N LEU A 78 -6.83 12.18 5.09
CA LEU A 78 -7.43 13.51 4.87
C LEU A 78 -6.38 14.55 4.50
N LEU A 79 -5.25 14.58 5.23
CA LEU A 79 -4.14 15.48 4.92
C LEU A 79 -3.59 15.24 3.51
N MET A 80 -3.41 13.98 3.11
CA MET A 80 -2.95 13.63 1.77
C MET A 80 -3.95 14.07 0.71
N VAL A 81 -5.26 13.87 0.93
CA VAL A 81 -6.31 14.36 0.02
C VAL A 81 -6.24 15.89 -0.12
N LEU A 82 -6.12 16.62 0.98
CA LEU A 82 -5.99 18.09 0.95
C LEU A 82 -4.75 18.54 0.18
N ILE A 83 -3.60 17.93 0.43
CA ILE A 83 -2.35 18.22 -0.30
C ILE A 83 -2.53 17.98 -1.80
N TYR A 84 -3.15 16.87 -2.21
CA TYR A 84 -3.38 16.61 -3.64
C TYR A 84 -4.36 17.62 -4.26
N LEU A 85 -5.43 18.00 -3.54
CA LEU A 85 -6.37 19.03 -4.01
C LEU A 85 -5.65 20.36 -4.23
N GLU A 86 -4.78 20.77 -3.30
CA GLU A 86 -3.96 21.98 -3.45
C GLU A 86 -2.99 21.87 -4.62
N VAL A 87 -2.31 20.74 -4.79
CA VAL A 87 -1.43 20.49 -5.94
C VAL A 87 -2.20 20.61 -7.25
N PHE A 88 -3.36 19.97 -7.37
CA PHE A 88 -4.20 20.06 -8.56
C PHE A 88 -4.71 21.49 -8.81
N TYR A 89 -5.10 22.20 -7.74
CA TYR A 89 -5.53 23.59 -7.82
C TYR A 89 -4.39 24.50 -8.32
N LEU A 90 -3.20 24.38 -7.74
CA LEU A 90 -2.02 25.16 -8.13
C LEU A 90 -1.62 24.91 -9.58
N ILE A 91 -1.62 23.65 -10.02
CA ILE A 91 -1.31 23.30 -11.41
C ILE A 91 -2.34 23.94 -12.35
N ARG A 92 -3.65 23.82 -12.07
CA ARG A 92 -4.70 24.42 -12.90
C ARG A 92 -4.61 25.94 -12.94
N LYS A 93 -4.34 26.58 -11.80
CA LYS A 93 -4.17 28.03 -11.70
C LYS A 93 -2.97 28.53 -12.52
N GLN A 94 -1.85 27.82 -12.47
CA GLN A 94 -0.65 28.15 -13.24
C GLN A 94 -0.84 27.94 -14.75
N LEU A 95 -1.58 26.90 -15.15
CA LEU A 95 -1.97 26.67 -16.54
C LEU A 95 -2.87 27.82 -17.05
N ASN A 96 -3.92 28.18 -16.31
CA ASN A 96 -4.85 29.24 -16.72
C ASN A 96 -4.17 30.62 -16.82
N LYS A 97 -3.26 30.97 -15.90
CA LYS A 97 -2.53 32.26 -15.96
C LYS A 97 -1.59 32.36 -17.17
N LYS A 98 -1.02 31.25 -17.64
CA LYS A 98 -0.06 31.24 -18.75
C LYS A 98 -0.70 31.01 -20.11
N VAL A 99 -1.91 30.44 -20.20
CA VAL A 99 -2.71 30.43 -21.43
C VAL A 99 -3.06 31.86 -21.87
N SER A 100 -3.21 32.79 -20.92
CA SER A 100 -3.41 34.22 -21.20
C SER A 100 -2.11 34.98 -21.55
N ALA A 101 -0.94 34.38 -21.34
CA ALA A 101 0.37 34.99 -21.59
C ALA A 101 1.17 34.12 -22.58
N SER A 102 0.88 34.31 -23.88
CA SER A 102 1.56 33.67 -25.01
C SER A 102 3.09 33.80 -24.93
N SER A 103 3.81 32.74 -24.52
CA SER A 103 5.23 32.48 -24.81
C SER A 103 5.74 31.19 -24.14
N GLY A 104 6.02 30.17 -24.97
CA GLY A 104 6.60 28.87 -24.59
C GLY A 104 5.58 27.73 -24.56
N ASP A 105 6.04 26.47 -24.56
CA ASP A 105 5.25 25.23 -24.38
C ASP A 105 5.31 24.74 -22.90
N PRO A 106 4.71 25.46 -21.94
CA PRO A 106 4.65 25.04 -20.54
C PRO A 106 3.76 23.81 -20.35
N GLN A 107 2.87 23.53 -21.31
CA GLN A 107 1.95 22.39 -21.28
C GLN A 107 2.71 21.05 -21.19
N LYS A 108 3.90 20.96 -21.81
CA LYS A 108 4.74 19.76 -21.76
C LYS A 108 5.43 19.53 -20.41
N TYR A 109 5.84 20.59 -19.69
CA TYR A 109 6.47 20.48 -18.36
C TYR A 109 5.42 20.20 -17.27
N TYR A 110 4.36 21.01 -17.21
CA TYR A 110 3.25 20.78 -16.26
C TYR A 110 2.51 19.49 -16.55
N GLY A 111 2.44 19.04 -17.80
CA GLY A 111 1.87 17.75 -18.16
C GLY A 111 2.61 16.56 -17.53
N LYS A 112 3.94 16.64 -17.38
CA LYS A 112 4.74 15.60 -16.70
C LYS A 112 4.49 15.59 -15.19
N GLU A 113 4.56 16.76 -14.55
CA GLU A 113 4.28 16.90 -13.12
C GLU A 113 2.84 16.47 -12.78
N LEU A 114 1.87 16.88 -13.60
CA LEU A 114 0.47 16.47 -13.46
C LEU A 114 0.29 14.97 -13.66
N LYS A 115 1.02 14.35 -14.60
CA LYS A 115 0.96 12.90 -14.81
C LYS A 115 1.49 12.14 -13.59
N ILE A 116 2.58 12.62 -12.98
CA ILE A 116 3.12 12.04 -11.74
C ILE A 116 2.13 12.23 -10.59
N ALA A 117 1.61 13.44 -10.37
CA ALA A 117 0.62 13.72 -9.34
C ALA A 117 -0.66 12.87 -9.51
N LYS A 118 -1.16 12.71 -10.73
CA LYS A 118 -2.30 11.82 -11.03
C LYS A 118 -2.00 10.36 -10.73
N SER A 119 -0.79 9.89 -10.99
CA SER A 119 -0.39 8.53 -10.64
C SER A 119 -0.32 8.34 -9.13
N LEU A 120 0.28 9.28 -8.40
CA LEU A 120 0.37 9.19 -6.94
C LEU A 120 -1.02 9.31 -6.26
N ALA A 121 -1.88 10.20 -6.76
CA ALA A 121 -3.27 10.31 -6.32
C ALA A 121 -4.07 9.03 -6.59
N LEU A 122 -3.83 8.36 -7.73
CA LEU A 122 -4.45 7.06 -8.03
C LEU A 122 -4.01 5.99 -7.02
N ILE A 123 -2.72 5.95 -6.67
CA ILE A 123 -2.19 5.02 -5.67
C ILE A 123 -2.86 5.28 -4.31
N LEU A 124 -2.97 6.55 -3.90
CA LEU A 124 -3.68 6.91 -2.67
C LEU A 124 -5.15 6.50 -2.70
N PHE A 125 -5.83 6.72 -3.82
CA PHE A 125 -7.23 6.31 -3.99
C PHE A 125 -7.40 4.80 -3.87
N LEU A 126 -6.51 4.02 -4.50
CA LEU A 126 -6.52 2.56 -4.41
C LEU A 126 -6.21 2.07 -2.99
N PHE A 127 -5.30 2.74 -2.28
CA PHE A 127 -5.05 2.49 -0.86
C PHE A 127 -6.31 2.75 -0.02
N ALA A 128 -6.98 3.90 -0.20
CA ALA A 128 -8.22 4.20 0.50
C ALA A 128 -9.31 3.17 0.18
N LEU A 129 -9.54 2.89 -1.10
CA LEU A 129 -10.57 1.96 -1.56
C LEU A 129 -10.35 0.55 -1.04
N SER A 130 -9.08 0.13 -0.87
CA SER A 130 -8.75 -1.20 -0.37
C SER A 130 -8.87 -1.35 1.14
N TRP A 131 -8.52 -0.31 1.90
CA TRP A 131 -8.51 -0.36 3.36
C TRP A 131 -9.80 0.09 4.02
N LEU A 132 -10.52 1.05 3.44
CA LEU A 132 -11.75 1.58 4.02
C LEU A 132 -12.83 0.53 4.29
N PRO A 133 -13.10 -0.47 3.41
CA PRO A 133 -14.11 -1.48 3.68
C PRO A 133 -13.85 -2.23 4.99
N LEU A 134 -12.60 -2.60 5.27
CA LEU A 134 -12.23 -3.31 6.50
C LEU A 134 -12.36 -2.40 7.73
N HIS A 135 -11.93 -1.13 7.64
CA HIS A 135 -12.10 -0.17 8.74
C HIS A 135 -13.57 0.13 9.03
N ILE A 136 -14.43 0.20 8.00
CA ILE A 136 -15.87 0.36 8.15
C ILE A 136 -16.47 -0.86 8.86
N LEU A 137 -16.08 -2.08 8.48
CA LEU A 137 -16.52 -3.30 9.17
C LEU A 137 -16.09 -3.31 10.65
N ASN A 138 -14.89 -2.83 10.97
CA ASN A 138 -14.44 -2.69 12.37
C ASN A 138 -15.28 -1.66 13.13
N CYS A 139 -15.63 -0.53 12.50
CA CYS A 139 -16.53 0.47 13.09
C CYS A 139 -17.92 -0.11 13.35
N ILE A 140 -18.51 -0.83 12.39
CA ILE A 140 -19.81 -1.49 12.56
C ILE A 140 -19.73 -2.50 13.70
N THR A 141 -18.66 -3.29 13.77
CA THR A 141 -18.45 -4.29 14.83
C THR A 141 -18.37 -3.64 16.22
N LEU A 142 -17.75 -2.47 16.33
CA LEU A 142 -17.64 -1.74 17.60
C LEU A 142 -18.94 -1.03 17.99
N PHE A 143 -19.51 -0.24 17.07
CA PHE A 143 -20.65 0.64 17.36
C PHE A 143 -22.01 -0.07 17.25
N CYS A 144 -22.08 -1.17 16.53
CA CYS A 144 -23.29 -1.99 16.38
C CYS A 144 -22.97 -3.49 16.56
N PRO A 145 -22.73 -3.96 17.80
CA PRO A 145 -22.44 -5.37 18.05
C PRO A 145 -23.62 -6.30 17.68
N SER A 146 -24.85 -5.77 17.64
CA SER A 146 -26.05 -6.51 17.21
C SER A 146 -26.21 -6.59 15.69
N CYS A 147 -25.44 -5.83 14.91
CA CYS A 147 -25.54 -5.84 13.45
C CYS A 147 -24.91 -7.12 12.89
N HIS A 148 -25.70 -7.89 12.14
CA HIS A 148 -25.17 -9.05 11.43
C HIS A 148 -24.39 -8.61 10.19
N LYS A 149 -23.10 -8.95 10.13
CA LYS A 149 -22.25 -8.77 8.95
C LYS A 149 -22.08 -10.10 8.22
N PRO A 150 -22.48 -10.22 6.94
CA PRO A 150 -22.31 -11.47 6.21
C PRO A 150 -20.82 -11.75 5.96
N SER A 151 -20.38 -12.99 6.20
CA SER A 151 -18.97 -13.39 6.15
C SER A 151 -18.30 -13.08 4.81
N ILE A 152 -19.05 -13.13 3.71
CA ILE A 152 -18.55 -12.80 2.37
C ILE A 152 -18.01 -11.37 2.30
N LEU A 153 -18.64 -10.39 2.97
CA LEU A 153 -18.17 -9.01 2.97
C LEU A 153 -16.85 -8.88 3.74
N THR A 154 -16.72 -9.60 4.86
CA THR A 154 -15.46 -9.66 5.61
C THR A 154 -14.34 -10.25 4.77
N TYR A 155 -14.58 -11.37 4.09
CA TYR A 155 -13.56 -11.98 3.22
C TYR A 155 -13.18 -11.08 2.05
N ILE A 156 -14.15 -10.45 1.37
CA ILE A 156 -13.87 -9.51 0.28
C ILE A 156 -13.01 -8.34 0.78
N ALA A 157 -13.35 -7.76 1.93
CA ALA A 157 -12.57 -6.67 2.52
C ALA A 157 -11.13 -7.10 2.85
N ILE A 158 -10.95 -8.30 3.42
CA ILE A 158 -9.62 -8.86 3.70
C ILE A 158 -8.85 -9.10 2.40
N PHE A 159 -9.47 -9.70 1.37
CA PHE A 159 -8.81 -9.91 0.09
C PHE A 159 -8.41 -8.58 -0.56
N LEU A 160 -9.22 -7.54 -0.40
CA LEU A 160 -8.93 -6.22 -0.96
C LEU A 160 -7.73 -5.57 -0.28
N THR A 161 -7.58 -5.68 1.05
CA THR A 161 -6.40 -5.17 1.76
C THR A 161 -5.13 -5.93 1.37
N HIS A 162 -5.19 -7.25 1.21
CA HIS A 162 -4.05 -8.05 0.77
C HIS A 162 -3.69 -7.75 -0.69
N GLY A 163 -4.69 -7.59 -1.55
CA GLY A 163 -4.54 -7.27 -2.97
C GLY A 163 -3.91 -5.90 -3.22
N ASN A 164 -4.08 -4.94 -2.31
CA ASN A 164 -3.46 -3.61 -2.41
C ASN A 164 -1.94 -3.68 -2.62
N SER A 165 -1.25 -4.62 -1.97
CA SER A 165 0.19 -4.83 -2.13
C SER A 165 0.57 -5.19 -3.57
N ALA A 166 -0.26 -5.97 -4.26
CA ALA A 166 -0.05 -6.36 -5.66
C ALA A 166 -0.40 -5.24 -6.67
N MET A 167 -1.26 -4.30 -6.28
CA MET A 167 -1.68 -3.19 -7.15
C MET A 167 -0.54 -2.20 -7.43
N ASN A 168 0.39 -2.00 -6.49
CA ASN A 168 1.44 -1.00 -6.63
C ASN A 168 2.34 -1.21 -7.86
N PRO A 169 2.96 -2.41 -8.08
CA PRO A 169 3.73 -2.68 -9.30
C PRO A 169 2.93 -2.52 -10.59
N ILE A 170 1.66 -2.95 -10.60
CA ILE A 170 0.76 -2.84 -11.76
C ILE A 170 0.56 -1.37 -12.11
N VAL A 171 0.20 -0.54 -11.13
CA VAL A 171 0.01 0.90 -11.34
C VAL A 171 1.29 1.56 -11.86
N TYR A 172 2.45 1.22 -11.32
CA TYR A 172 3.73 1.73 -11.81
C TYR A 172 4.01 1.32 -13.27
N ALA A 173 3.79 0.06 -13.62
CA ALA A 173 4.01 -0.46 -14.96
C ALA A 173 3.12 0.23 -16.01
N PHE A 174 1.85 0.48 -15.70
CA PHE A 174 0.92 1.11 -16.64
C PHE A 174 1.06 2.64 -16.71
N ARG A 175 1.42 3.30 -15.60
CA ARG A 175 1.35 4.77 -15.51
C ARG A 175 2.70 5.46 -15.63
N ILE A 176 3.79 4.82 -15.22
CA ILE A 176 5.13 5.43 -15.23
C ILE A 176 5.97 4.78 -16.34
N GLN A 177 6.17 5.54 -17.42
CA GLN A 177 6.88 5.07 -18.62
C GLN A 177 8.30 4.55 -18.31
N LYS A 178 9.02 5.17 -17.37
CA LYS A 178 10.35 4.72 -16.95
C LYS A 178 10.31 3.30 -16.37
N PHE A 179 9.37 3.02 -15.46
CA PHE A 179 9.20 1.67 -14.90
C PHE A 179 8.81 0.65 -15.96
N ARG A 180 7.90 1.00 -16.88
CA ARG A 180 7.50 0.11 -17.98
C ARG A 180 8.70 -0.34 -18.82
N VAL A 181 9.56 0.60 -19.22
CA VAL A 181 10.75 0.29 -20.03
C VAL A 181 11.71 -0.61 -19.25
N THR A 182 11.95 -0.30 -17.97
CA THR A 182 12.82 -1.12 -17.12
C THR A 182 12.26 -2.53 -16.91
N PHE A 183 10.95 -2.69 -16.69
CA PHE A 183 10.34 -4.02 -16.55
C PHE A 183 10.46 -4.86 -17.83
N LEU A 184 10.24 -4.26 -19.00
CA LEU A 184 10.43 -4.95 -20.28
C LEU A 184 11.89 -5.35 -20.51
N LYS A 185 12.83 -4.49 -20.11
CA LYS A 185 14.26 -4.81 -20.19
C LYS A 185 14.61 -6.00 -19.28
N ILE A 186 14.23 -5.95 -18.00
CA ILE A 186 14.46 -7.05 -17.06
C ILE A 186 13.84 -8.36 -17.57
N TRP A 187 12.62 -8.28 -18.13
CA TRP A 187 11.95 -9.44 -18.72
C TRP A 187 12.76 -10.04 -19.87
N ASN A 188 13.18 -9.22 -20.84
CA ASN A 188 13.96 -9.69 -21.99
C ASN A 188 15.33 -10.24 -21.60
N ASP A 189 15.97 -9.64 -20.61
CA ASP A 189 17.34 -9.99 -20.20
C ASP A 189 17.38 -11.25 -19.31
N ASN A 190 16.33 -11.51 -18.51
CA ASN A 190 16.38 -12.55 -17.46
C ASN A 190 15.22 -13.57 -17.49
N PHE A 191 14.04 -13.18 -17.95
CA PHE A 191 12.82 -14.01 -17.86
C PHE A 191 12.33 -14.52 -19.22
N ARG A 192 12.89 -14.00 -20.31
CA ARG A 192 12.53 -14.42 -21.65
C ARG A 192 13.26 -15.73 -21.96
N CYS A 193 12.51 -16.81 -22.02
CA CYS A 193 13.00 -18.08 -22.57
C CYS A 193 13.38 -17.84 -24.05
N GLN A 194 14.67 -17.61 -24.30
CA GLN A 194 15.19 -17.69 -25.65
C GLN A 194 15.31 -19.17 -26.02
N PRO A 195 14.97 -19.56 -27.27
CA PRO A 195 15.26 -20.90 -27.75
C PRO A 195 16.75 -21.18 -27.56
N ALA A 196 17.08 -22.37 -27.04
CA ALA A 196 18.48 -22.80 -26.97
C ALA A 196 19.09 -22.72 -28.38
N PRO A 197 20.33 -22.24 -28.54
CA PRO A 197 21.00 -22.30 -29.82
C PRO A 197 21.03 -23.75 -30.32
N PRO A 198 20.82 -24.00 -31.62
CA PRO A 198 20.88 -25.36 -32.17
C PRO A 198 22.24 -25.98 -31.87
N ILE A 199 22.23 -27.15 -31.24
CA ILE A 199 23.41 -27.99 -31.05
C ILE A 199 23.66 -28.68 -32.40
N GLY A 200 24.69 -28.25 -33.12
CA GLY A 200 25.17 -28.95 -34.31
C GLY A 200 25.43 -28.05 -35.51
N GLU A 201 26.53 -27.31 -35.47
CA GLU A 201 27.44 -27.23 -36.62
C GLU A 201 28.82 -27.54 -36.07
N ASP A 202 29.23 -28.80 -36.21
CA ASP A 202 30.61 -29.22 -35.96
C ASP A 202 31.53 -28.38 -36.85
N LEU A 203 32.48 -27.68 -36.24
CA LEU A 203 33.59 -27.03 -36.94
C LEU A 203 34.37 -28.10 -37.73
N PRO A 204 34.72 -27.86 -39.01
CA PRO A 204 35.56 -28.80 -39.74
C PRO A 204 36.93 -28.89 -39.07
N GLU A 205 37.31 -30.13 -38.77
CA GLU A 205 38.60 -30.54 -38.20
C GLU A 205 39.75 -30.00 -39.07
N GLU A 206 40.54 -29.08 -38.52
CA GLU A 206 41.77 -28.59 -39.15
C GLU A 206 42.78 -29.75 -39.19
N ARG A 207 43.00 -30.31 -40.39
CA ARG A 207 44.03 -31.32 -40.64
C ARG A 207 45.41 -30.64 -40.49
N PRO A 208 46.35 -31.19 -39.70
CA PRO A 208 47.71 -30.66 -39.67
C PRO A 208 48.40 -30.98 -41.00
N ASP A 209 48.98 -29.95 -41.63
CA ASP A 209 49.91 -30.10 -42.73
C ASP A 209 51.16 -30.87 -42.27
N ASP A 210 51.47 -31.97 -42.96
CA ASP A 210 52.82 -32.54 -43.17
C ASP A 210 52.89 -33.04 -44.63
#